data_AF-A0A9Q0ZEK2-F1
#
_entry.id   AF-A0A9Q0ZEK2-F1
#
_cell.length_a   1.000
_cell.length_b   1.000
_cell.length_c   1.000
_cell.angle_alpha   90.00
_cell.angle_beta   90.00
_cell.angle_gamma   90.00
#
_symmetry.space_group_name_H-M   'P 1'
#
loop_
_entity.id
_entity.type
_entity.pdbx_description
1 polymer ?
#
loop_
_entity_poly.entity_id
_entity_poly.type
_entity_poly.pdbx_seq_one_letter_code
_entity_poly.pdbx_strand_id
1 'polypeptide(L)' 'MNLVLDDAEEVNIKKKSKKSLGRILLKGDNITLMMNTGK' A
#
# COMPACT_ATOMS: atom_id res chain seq x y z
N MET A 1 3.48 -13.40 2.56
CA MET A 1 2.60 -13.06 3.70
C MET A 1 1.59 -12.01 3.26
N ASN A 2 0.29 -12.31 3.25
CA ASN A 2 -0.73 -11.32 2.83
C ASN A 2 -1.10 -10.38 3.98
N LEU A 3 -1.56 -9.17 3.64
CA LEU A 3 -1.98 -8.14 4.59
C LEU A 3 -3.38 -7.63 4.25
N VAL A 4 -4.18 -7.35 5.28
CA VAL A 4 -5.42 -6.58 5.12
C VAL A 4 -5.10 -5.15 5.55
N LEU A 5 -5.36 -4.19 4.65
CA LEU A 5 -5.17 -2.77 4.91
C LEU A 5 -6.52 -2.08 4.91
N ASP A 6 -6.75 -1.22 5.91
CA ASP A 6 -7.87 -0.29 5.98
C ASP A 6 -7.44 1.09 5.48
N ASP A 7 -8.37 1.84 4.90
CA ASP A 7 -8.17 3.21 4.39
C ASP A 7 -6.91 3.39 3.53
N ALA A 8 -6.58 2.38 2.72
CA ALA A 8 -5.37 2.37 1.92
C ALA A 8 -5.43 3.36 0.75
N GLU A 9 -4.27 3.90 0.39
CA GLU A 9 -4.08 4.68 -0.83
C GLU A 9 -2.98 4.07 -1.71
N GLU A 10 -3.24 4.02 -3.02
CA GLU A 10 -2.20 3.76 -4.02
C GLU A 10 -1.50 5.07 -4.39
N VAL A 11 -0.17 5.07 -4.32
CA VAL A 11 0.65 6.18 -4.77
C VAL A 11 1.56 5.73 -5.90
N ASN A 12 1.36 6.27 -7.09
CA ASN A 12 2.22 6.01 -8.24
C ASN A 12 3.22 7.14 -8.44
N ILE A 13 4.49 6.90 -8.11
CA ILE A 13 5.55 7.92 -8.19
C ILE A 13 5.83 8.34 -9.63
N LYS A 14 5.82 7.40 -10.59
CA LYS A 14 6.12 7.69 -12.00
C LYS A 14 5.03 8.56 -12.64
N LYS A 15 3.76 8.24 -12.38
CA LYS A 15 2.61 8.98 -12.91
C LYS A 15 2.18 10.16 -12.03
N LYS A 16 2.80 10.31 -10.85
CA LYS A 16 2.45 11.30 -9.81
C LYS A 16 0.96 11.29 -9.48
N SER A 17 0.34 10.11 -9.45
CA SER A 17 -1.09 9.95 -9.15
C SER A 17 -1.29 9.32 -7.79
N LYS A 18 -2.37 9.71 -7.11
CA LYS A 18 -2.85 9.07 -5.89
C LYS A 18 -4.27 8.56 -6.12
N LYS A 19 -4.59 7.39 -5.59
CA LYS A 19 -5.93 6.80 -5.67
C LYS A 19 -6.29 6.19 -4.32
N SER A 20 -7.41 6.63 -3.75
CA SER A 20 -7.97 6.00 -2.56
C SER A 20 -8.54 4.62 -2.91
N LEU A 21 -8.17 3.61 -2.13
CA LEU A 21 -8.57 2.21 -2.33
C LEU A 21 -9.50 1.70 -1.22
N GLY A 22 -9.48 2.32 -0.03
CA GLY A 22 -10.25 1.84 1.11
C GLY A 22 -9.69 0.52 1.65
N ARG A 23 -10.56 -0.48 1.91
CA ARG A 23 -10.15 -1.78 2.44
C ARG A 23 -9.66 -2.72 1.33
N ILE A 24 -8.42 -3.19 1.42
CA ILE A 24 -7.83 -4.10 0.43
C ILE A 24 -7.10 -5.28 1.06
N LEU A 25 -6.99 -6.38 0.30
CA LEU A 25 -6.05 -7.47 0.58
C LEU A 25 -4.78 -7.26 -0.27
N LEU A 26 -3.69 -6.89 0.38
CA LEU A 26 -2.38 -6.78 -0.24
C LEU A 26 -1.67 -8.13 -0.24
N LYS A 27 -1.39 -8.65 -1.44
CA LYS A 27 -0.68 -9.93 -1.63
C LYS A 27 0.79 -9.78 -1.24
N GLY A 28 1.27 -10.69 -0.41
CA GLY A 28 2.63 -10.65 0.14
C GLY A 28 3.74 -10.82 -0.89
N ASP A 29 3.46 -11.55 -1.95
CA ASP A 29 4.44 -11.93 -2.96
C ASP A 29 4.92 -10.71 -3.76
N ASN A 30 4.18 -9.59 -3.68
CA ASN A 30 4.47 -8.33 -4.37
C ASN A 30 5.08 -7.25 -3.44
N ILE A 31 5.37 -7.57 -2.17
CA ILE A 31 5.91 -6.60 -1.21
C ILE A 31 7.43 -6.68 -1.20
N THR A 32 8.11 -5.58 -1.55
CA THR A 32 9.57 -5.48 -1.45
C THR A 32 10.03 -4.93 -0.11
N LEU A 33 9.36 -3.90 0.40
CA LEU A 33 9.70 -3.22 1.65
C LEU A 33 8.42 -2.91 2.43
N MET A 34 8.46 -3.15 3.73
CA MET A 34 7.47 -2.66 4.68
C MET A 34 8.22 -1.86 5.74
N MET A 35 7.80 -0.62 5.98
CA MET A 35 8.47 0.28 6.92
C MET A 35 7.46 1.02 7.76
N ASN A 36 7.80 1.27 9.03
CA ASN A 36 7.05 2.17 9.88
C ASN A 36 7.33 3.62 9.47
N THR A 37 6.29 4.46 9.47
CA THR A 37 6.40 5.91 9.24
C THR A 37 6.53 6.71 10.54
N GLY A 38 6.41 6.06 11.70
CA GLY A 38 6.67 6.66 13.00
C GLY A 38 8.15 7.00 13.22
N LYS A 39 8.41 7.88 14.19
CA LYS A 39 9.76 8.11 14.73
C LYS A 39 10.21 6.94 15.59
#